data_AF-A0A938H424-F1
#
_entry.id   AF-A0A938H424-F1
#
_cell.length_a   1.000
_cell.length_b   1.000
_cell.length_c   1.000
_cell.angle_alpha   90.00
_cell.angle_beta   90.00
_cell.angle_gamma   90.00
#
_symmetry.space_group_name_H-M   'P 1'
#
loop_
_entity.id
_entity.type
_entity.pdbx_description
1 polymer ?
#
loop_
_entity_poly.entity_id
_entity_poly.type
_entity_poly.pdbx_seq_one_letter_code
_entity_poly.pdbx_strand_id
1 'polypeptide(L)'
;MNSGPHPTLPRLHPAWKIWSNPLFLRFCRSRLRPQALGVSLLIVLMISGFIVAMAVPLATRSGMTPADAARTAIIPLLVLQGFILFILGTAQVSGGMTTEHDERVIDYQRLLPMTPMAKVLGYLFGLPVRETVMVLATMPFVVWAFWRGGVAVGTWLPLYAVMISSTILYHFTGLLTGTVVRNRRWAFLISIGLVFSLYTVVPQLAKFGLVFFRYLTIRPVFDEVLPGLLPTTARSVVKTLQGLDPTVKFFGLGFSESVFTAFSQIGLILVFAMMLHRKWRRADSHLLAKRPATVFCLWIQTLLLGNALPLIDSGDLFPSRGLRRYGIATPDWQPQAGEAVLMSGIYGLASLLLMFVLALIVTPTADRQIRGWRRAFKQGRERAGLSSEATTSFWCVMTMAVAGAVGWYLFTCGLVESRWFPGHVVHPGVLGVFTAVMLSSGVVFQSLLEIKGARVLGLAAMFVGALPLMVGAVISAIDDRLQPVAAWLIGISPASLPFYAPASQLSLSELPAGLARAVPRAFHFWLAVSLLTMVWLTLELRKARKVRAKQARSASSGSVPAAPQSP
;
A
#
# COMPACT_ATOMS: atom_id res chain seq x y z
N MET A 1 17.24 -62.69 -4.15
CA MET A 1 16.25 -61.60 -4.15
C MET A 1 17.01 -60.28 -4.18
N ASN A 2 17.04 -59.61 -5.34
CA ASN A 2 17.72 -58.32 -5.50
C ASN A 2 16.96 -57.23 -4.74
N SER A 3 17.55 -56.74 -3.65
CA SER A 3 17.14 -55.50 -2.98
C SER A 3 17.52 -54.32 -3.87
N GLY A 4 16.62 -53.94 -4.78
CA GLY A 4 16.75 -52.72 -5.57
C GLY A 4 16.89 -51.49 -4.65
N PRO A 5 17.68 -50.48 -5.04
CA PRO A 5 17.88 -49.28 -4.24
C PRO A 5 16.54 -48.57 -4.02
N HIS A 6 16.21 -48.31 -2.76
CA HIS A 6 15.06 -47.48 -2.40
C HIS A 6 15.17 -46.13 -3.13
N PRO A 7 14.09 -45.65 -3.78
CA PRO A 7 14.10 -44.36 -4.44
C PRO A 7 14.41 -43.28 -3.39
N THR A 8 15.58 -42.66 -3.50
CA THR A 8 15.96 -41.53 -2.66
C THR A 8 14.93 -40.42 -2.85
N LEU A 9 14.26 -40.02 -1.77
CA LEU A 9 13.31 -38.91 -1.78
C LEU A 9 13.93 -37.70 -2.49
N PRO A 10 13.20 -36.99 -3.37
CA PRO A 10 13.73 -35.84 -4.08
C PRO A 10 14.30 -34.83 -3.09
N ARG A 11 15.58 -34.48 -3.21
CA ARG A 11 16.19 -33.42 -2.40
C ARG A 11 15.48 -32.11 -2.72
N LEU A 12 14.66 -31.63 -1.77
CA LEU A 12 14.00 -30.35 -1.88
C LEU A 12 15.06 -29.24 -1.96
N HIS A 13 15.03 -28.44 -3.01
CA HIS A 13 15.93 -27.28 -3.10
C HIS A 13 15.61 -26.29 -1.97
N PRO A 14 16.58 -26.00 -1.06
CA PRO A 14 16.36 -25.06 0.01
C PRO A 14 16.30 -23.63 -0.55
N ALA A 15 15.41 -22.80 0.02
CA ALA A 15 15.14 -21.45 -0.47
C ALA A 15 16.38 -20.53 -0.41
N TRP A 16 17.31 -20.77 0.51
CA TRP A 16 18.50 -19.94 0.70
C TRP A 16 19.60 -20.16 -0.34
N LYS A 17 19.63 -21.30 -1.05
CA LYS A 17 20.63 -21.60 -2.10
C LYS A 17 20.22 -21.04 -3.46
N ILE A 18 20.06 -19.71 -3.55
CA ILE A 18 19.60 -19.01 -4.77
C ILE A 18 20.48 -19.35 -6.00
N TRP A 19 21.79 -19.46 -5.83
CA TRP A 19 22.73 -19.80 -6.90
C TRP A 19 22.50 -21.18 -7.52
N SER A 20 21.93 -22.11 -6.76
CA SER A 20 21.56 -23.46 -7.25
C SER A 20 20.11 -23.55 -7.72
N ASN A 21 19.37 -22.43 -7.67
CA ASN A 21 17.95 -22.41 -7.99
C ASN A 21 17.76 -22.50 -9.51
N PRO A 22 17.09 -23.55 -10.02
CA PRO A 22 16.95 -23.77 -11.45
C PRO A 22 16.15 -22.66 -12.15
N LEU A 23 15.20 -22.01 -11.47
CA LEU A 23 14.47 -20.87 -12.03
C LEU A 23 15.37 -19.65 -12.20
N PHE A 24 16.18 -19.35 -11.17
CA PHE A 24 17.16 -18.27 -11.24
C PHE A 24 18.16 -18.49 -12.37
N LEU A 25 18.72 -19.70 -12.47
CA LEU A 25 19.67 -20.08 -13.53
C LEU A 25 19.04 -20.04 -14.92
N ARG A 26 17.77 -20.47 -15.07
CA ARG A 26 17.02 -20.34 -16.33
C ARG A 26 16.94 -18.88 -16.76
N PHE A 27 16.59 -17.97 -15.85
CA PHE A 27 16.50 -16.55 -16.18
C PHE A 27 17.86 -15.91 -16.42
N CYS A 28 18.90 -16.30 -15.69
CA CYS A 28 20.27 -15.87 -16.01
C CYS A 28 20.62 -16.23 -17.46
N ARG A 29 20.41 -17.49 -17.87
CA ARG A 29 20.70 -17.95 -19.24
C ARG A 29 19.85 -17.27 -20.31
N SER A 30 18.58 -16.97 -20.03
CA SER A 30 17.69 -16.36 -21.02
C SER A 30 17.83 -14.84 -21.12
N ARG A 31 18.03 -14.15 -19.99
CA ARG A 31 18.08 -12.69 -19.91
C ARG A 31 19.47 -12.11 -20.07
N LEU A 32 20.53 -12.84 -19.71
CA LEU A 32 21.93 -12.40 -19.83
C LEU A 32 22.59 -12.88 -21.13
N ARG A 33 21.79 -13.11 -22.19
CA ARG A 33 22.33 -13.45 -23.51
C ARG A 33 23.23 -12.31 -24.01
N PRO A 34 24.43 -12.61 -24.56
CA PRO A 34 25.43 -11.58 -24.91
C PRO A 34 24.89 -10.44 -25.78
N GLN A 35 24.03 -10.74 -26.76
CA GLN A 35 23.48 -9.73 -27.66
C GLN A 35 22.55 -8.73 -26.92
N ALA A 36 21.56 -9.23 -26.17
CA ALA A 36 20.60 -8.39 -25.47
C ALA A 36 21.22 -7.67 -24.27
N LEU A 37 22.11 -8.35 -23.54
CA LEU A 37 22.84 -7.77 -22.43
C LEU A 37 23.85 -6.71 -22.92
N GLY A 38 24.60 -7.01 -23.98
CA GLY A 38 25.62 -6.12 -24.54
C GLY A 38 25.06 -4.76 -24.94
N VAL A 39 23.93 -4.73 -25.66
CA VAL A 39 23.25 -3.47 -26.01
C VAL A 39 22.79 -2.71 -24.76
N SER A 40 22.19 -3.42 -23.79
CA SER A 40 21.70 -2.80 -22.55
C SER A 40 22.85 -2.21 -21.72
N LEU A 41 23.97 -2.91 -21.64
CA LEU A 41 25.18 -2.46 -20.95
C LEU A 41 25.82 -1.26 -21.66
N LEU A 42 25.94 -1.30 -22.99
CA LEU A 42 26.48 -0.19 -23.78
C LEU A 42 25.71 1.10 -23.51
N ILE A 43 24.38 1.03 -23.57
CA ILE A 43 23.51 2.20 -23.31
C ILE A 43 23.72 2.72 -21.89
N VAL A 44 23.70 1.85 -20.88
CA VAL A 44 23.81 2.26 -19.47
C VAL A 44 25.20 2.82 -19.15
N LEU A 45 26.27 2.22 -19.67
CA LEU A 45 27.63 2.71 -19.51
C LEU A 45 27.82 4.04 -20.23
N MET A 46 27.25 4.21 -21.44
CA MET A 46 27.28 5.47 -22.17
C MET A 46 26.57 6.58 -21.41
N ILE A 47 25.36 6.34 -20.89
CA ILE A 47 24.63 7.33 -20.10
C ILE A 47 25.38 7.66 -18.80
N SER A 48 25.92 6.65 -18.10
CA SER A 48 26.67 6.87 -16.85
C SER A 48 27.96 7.65 -17.09
N GLY A 49 28.69 7.30 -18.15
CA GLY A 49 29.89 8.02 -18.58
C GLY A 49 29.57 9.44 -19.00
N PHE A 50 28.48 9.64 -19.75
CA PHE A 50 28.00 10.97 -20.13
C PHE A 50 27.64 11.82 -18.91
N ILE A 51 26.93 11.26 -17.93
CA ILE A 51 26.59 11.96 -16.67
C ILE A 51 27.87 12.47 -16.00
N VAL A 52 28.88 11.62 -15.82
CA VAL A 52 30.15 12.01 -15.17
C VAL A 52 30.92 13.01 -16.03
N ALA A 53 31.04 12.76 -17.34
CA ALA A 53 31.77 13.60 -18.28
C ALA A 53 31.12 14.98 -18.51
N MET A 54 29.82 15.12 -18.26
CA MET A 54 29.14 16.41 -18.27
C MET A 54 29.18 17.10 -16.91
N ALA A 55 28.78 16.40 -15.84
CA ALA A 55 28.57 17.01 -14.53
C ALA A 55 29.88 17.53 -13.90
N VAL A 56 30.98 16.77 -14.01
CA VAL A 56 32.25 17.12 -13.36
C VAL A 56 32.95 18.30 -14.05
N PRO A 57 33.16 18.29 -15.39
CA PRO A 57 33.81 19.44 -16.04
C PRO A 57 32.97 20.71 -15.97
N LEU A 58 31.64 20.60 -16.06
CA LEU A 58 30.75 21.76 -15.92
C LEU A 58 30.90 22.39 -14.53
N ALA A 59 30.83 21.58 -13.46
CA ALA A 59 31.02 22.04 -12.09
C ALA A 59 32.42 22.64 -11.86
N THR A 60 33.46 22.04 -12.45
CA THR A 60 34.83 22.55 -12.39
C THR A 60 34.94 23.93 -13.06
N ARG A 61 34.31 24.12 -14.23
CA ARG A 61 34.24 25.41 -14.92
C ARG A 61 33.47 26.46 -14.13
N SER A 62 32.51 26.04 -13.31
CA SER A 62 31.80 26.92 -12.36
C SER A 62 32.63 27.27 -11.11
N GLY A 63 33.92 26.92 -11.06
CA GLY A 63 34.83 27.24 -9.96
C GLY A 63 34.71 26.33 -8.74
N MET A 64 34.00 25.20 -8.84
CA MET A 64 33.90 24.25 -7.72
C MET A 64 35.21 23.49 -7.52
N THR A 65 35.49 23.09 -6.27
CA THR A 65 36.63 22.23 -5.96
C THR A 65 36.50 20.88 -6.68
N PRO A 66 37.61 20.18 -7.00
CA PRO A 66 37.54 18.87 -7.67
C PRO A 66 36.69 17.83 -6.92
N ALA A 67 36.66 17.90 -5.59
CA ALA A 67 35.82 17.02 -4.77
C ALA A 67 34.33 17.38 -4.89
N ASP A 68 33.99 18.66 -4.83
CA ASP A 68 32.61 19.11 -5.00
C ASP A 68 32.10 18.89 -6.43
N ALA A 69 32.96 19.05 -7.43
CA ALA A 69 32.65 18.73 -8.82
C ALA A 69 32.35 17.24 -9.02
N ALA A 70 33.05 16.33 -8.33
CA ALA A 70 32.73 14.90 -8.37
C ALA A 70 31.36 14.58 -7.73
N ARG A 71 30.96 15.33 -6.69
CA ARG A 71 29.67 15.13 -6.00
C ARG A 71 28.45 15.43 -6.88
N THR A 72 28.56 16.33 -7.85
CA THR A 72 27.43 16.70 -8.73
C THR A 72 26.95 15.52 -9.59
N ALA A 73 27.82 14.55 -9.89
CA ALA A 73 27.47 13.37 -10.66
C ALA A 73 26.69 12.30 -9.86
N ILE A 74 26.72 12.35 -8.52
CA ILE A 74 26.16 11.31 -7.65
C ILE A 74 24.65 11.21 -7.78
N ILE A 75 23.92 12.34 -7.67
CA ILE A 75 22.45 12.35 -7.69
C ILE A 75 21.91 11.85 -9.04
N PRO A 76 22.37 12.34 -10.20
CA PRO A 76 21.91 11.82 -11.49
C PRO A 76 22.21 10.32 -11.68
N LEU A 77 23.36 9.82 -11.20
CA LEU A 77 23.67 8.38 -11.25
C LEU A 77 22.71 7.57 -10.37
N LEU A 78 22.39 8.05 -9.15
CA LEU A 78 21.40 7.42 -8.28
C LEU A 78 20.00 7.42 -8.90
N VAL A 79 19.60 8.49 -9.58
CA VAL A 79 18.34 8.57 -10.31
C VAL A 79 18.30 7.54 -11.44
N LEU A 80 19.38 7.38 -12.19
CA LEU A 80 19.50 6.35 -13.23
C LEU A 80 19.38 4.94 -12.64
N GLN A 81 20.09 4.65 -11.54
CA GLN A 81 20.00 3.35 -10.85
C GLN A 81 18.59 3.08 -10.31
N GLY A 82 17.97 4.07 -9.68
CA GLY A 82 16.60 4.01 -9.19
C GLY A 82 15.60 3.77 -10.32
N PHE A 83 15.75 4.45 -11.45
CA PHE A 83 14.91 4.23 -12.64
C PHE A 83 15.02 2.78 -13.14
N ILE A 84 16.25 2.25 -13.26
CA ILE A 84 16.49 0.88 -13.72
C ILE A 84 15.88 -0.13 -12.73
N LEU A 85 16.12 0.00 -11.43
CA LEU A 85 15.65 -0.99 -10.44
C LEU A 85 14.16 -0.87 -10.13
N PHE A 86 13.68 0.35 -9.86
CA PHE A 86 12.33 0.59 -9.37
C PHE A 86 11.29 0.54 -10.48
N ILE A 87 11.60 1.09 -11.67
CA ILE A 87 10.64 1.13 -12.79
C ILE A 87 10.87 -0.07 -13.69
N LEU A 88 12.04 -0.18 -14.34
CA LEU A 88 12.28 -1.24 -15.31
C LEU A 88 12.26 -2.63 -14.64
N GLY A 89 12.96 -2.80 -13.52
CA GLY A 89 13.02 -4.07 -12.79
C GLY A 89 11.64 -4.55 -12.34
N THR A 90 10.85 -3.69 -11.68
CA THR A 90 9.48 -4.02 -11.25
C THR A 90 8.59 -4.39 -12.43
N ALA A 91 8.70 -3.66 -13.53
CA ALA A 91 7.93 -3.94 -14.73
C ALA A 91 8.32 -5.27 -15.40
N GLN A 92 9.60 -5.63 -15.37
CA GLN A 92 10.08 -6.95 -15.83
C GLN A 92 9.60 -8.08 -14.94
N VAL A 93 9.56 -7.89 -13.61
CA VAL A 93 9.04 -8.89 -12.68
C VAL A 93 7.55 -9.14 -12.94
N SER A 94 6.75 -8.07 -13.07
CA SER A 94 5.31 -8.23 -13.34
C SER A 94 5.01 -8.78 -14.73
N GLY A 95 5.67 -8.25 -15.77
CA GLY A 95 5.49 -8.68 -17.14
C GLY A 95 6.02 -10.09 -17.41
N GLY A 96 7.13 -10.46 -16.78
CA GLY A 96 7.69 -11.80 -16.87
C GLY A 96 6.81 -12.85 -16.18
N MET A 97 6.26 -12.52 -15.01
CA MET A 97 5.35 -13.44 -14.30
C MET A 97 4.05 -13.68 -15.06
N THR A 98 3.48 -12.64 -15.68
CA THR A 98 2.30 -12.82 -16.55
C THR A 98 2.61 -13.63 -17.80
N THR A 99 3.80 -13.46 -18.39
CA THR A 99 4.24 -14.28 -19.53
C THR A 99 4.29 -15.76 -19.15
N GLU A 100 4.83 -16.11 -17.99
CA GLU A 100 4.88 -17.50 -17.50
C GLU A 100 3.50 -18.09 -17.21
N HIS A 101 2.54 -17.23 -16.85
CA HIS A 101 1.14 -17.62 -16.71
C HIS A 101 0.48 -17.86 -18.08
N ASP A 102 0.67 -16.95 -19.04
CA ASP A 102 0.09 -17.02 -20.38
C ASP A 102 0.63 -18.24 -21.17
N GLU A 103 1.92 -18.54 -21.03
CA GLU A 103 2.57 -19.72 -21.60
C GLU A 103 2.27 -21.02 -20.83
N ARG A 104 1.49 -20.96 -19.74
CA ARG A 104 1.17 -22.08 -18.83
C ARG A 104 2.39 -22.76 -18.19
N VAL A 105 3.56 -22.14 -18.26
CA VAL A 105 4.79 -22.65 -17.65
C VAL A 105 4.67 -22.70 -16.12
N ILE A 106 3.88 -21.79 -15.53
CA ILE A 106 3.62 -21.75 -14.09
C ILE A 106 3.06 -23.07 -13.54
N ASP A 107 2.24 -23.79 -14.31
CA ASP A 107 1.62 -25.04 -13.86
C ASP A 107 2.62 -26.20 -13.88
N TYR A 108 3.49 -26.26 -14.89
CA TYR A 108 4.62 -27.20 -14.90
C TYR A 108 5.57 -26.93 -13.75
N GLN A 109 5.88 -25.67 -13.49
CA GLN A 109 6.79 -25.32 -12.40
C GLN A 109 6.22 -25.61 -11.02
N ARG A 110 4.90 -25.69 -10.86
CA ARG A 110 4.29 -26.14 -9.60
C ARG A 110 4.63 -27.60 -9.29
N LEU A 111 4.85 -28.42 -10.31
CA LEU A 111 5.24 -29.83 -10.18
C LEU A 111 6.72 -30.01 -9.82
N LEU A 112 7.57 -29.00 -10.07
CA LEU A 112 8.99 -29.07 -9.70
C LEU A 112 9.16 -29.26 -8.18
N PRO A 113 10.08 -30.15 -7.74
CA PRO A 113 10.34 -30.48 -6.33
C PRO A 113 11.11 -29.35 -5.62
N MET A 114 10.51 -28.17 -5.59
CA MET A 114 11.03 -26.99 -4.93
C MET A 114 10.00 -26.47 -3.94
N THR A 115 10.48 -25.94 -2.82
CA THR A 115 9.62 -25.25 -1.86
C THR A 115 8.97 -24.02 -2.51
N PRO A 116 7.74 -23.63 -2.10
CA PRO A 116 7.08 -22.43 -2.64
C PRO A 116 7.95 -21.17 -2.50
N MET A 117 8.68 -21.03 -1.39
CA MET A 117 9.57 -19.89 -1.19
C MET A 117 10.78 -19.91 -2.14
N ALA A 118 11.36 -21.08 -2.42
CA ALA A 118 12.41 -21.19 -3.43
C ALA A 118 11.91 -20.77 -4.81
N LYS A 119 10.65 -21.08 -5.17
CA LYS A 119 10.05 -20.62 -6.42
C LYS A 119 9.92 -19.09 -6.44
N VAL A 120 9.36 -18.52 -5.37
CA VAL A 120 9.22 -17.06 -5.21
C VAL A 120 10.56 -16.34 -5.35
N LEU A 121 11.60 -16.78 -4.64
CA LEU A 121 12.93 -16.15 -4.70
C LEU A 121 13.58 -16.31 -6.07
N GLY A 122 13.41 -17.47 -6.72
CA GLY A 122 13.90 -17.71 -8.07
C GLY A 122 13.31 -16.73 -9.09
N TYR A 123 12.03 -16.41 -8.95
CA TYR A 123 11.36 -15.39 -9.76
C TYR A 123 11.76 -13.97 -9.39
N LEU A 124 11.78 -13.66 -8.10
CA LEU A 124 12.08 -12.33 -7.55
C LEU A 124 13.44 -11.83 -8.05
N PHE A 125 14.47 -12.67 -7.99
CA PHE A 125 15.83 -12.30 -8.41
C PHE A 125 16.13 -12.67 -9.87
N GLY A 126 15.45 -13.67 -10.44
CA GLY A 126 15.68 -14.11 -11.81
C GLY A 126 15.09 -13.17 -12.85
N LEU A 127 13.84 -12.73 -12.68
CA LEU A 127 13.16 -11.89 -13.67
C LEU A 127 13.85 -10.54 -13.95
N PRO A 128 14.34 -9.80 -12.93
CA PRO A 128 15.02 -8.52 -13.12
C PRO A 128 16.56 -8.66 -13.17
N VAL A 129 17.10 -9.87 -13.39
CA VAL A 129 18.56 -10.12 -13.29
C VAL A 129 19.38 -9.22 -14.23
N ARG A 130 18.86 -8.93 -15.42
CA ARG A 130 19.52 -8.03 -16.38
C ARG A 130 19.60 -6.61 -15.82
N GLU A 131 18.51 -6.11 -15.25
CA GLU A 131 18.43 -4.79 -14.64
C GLU A 131 19.36 -4.68 -13.42
N THR A 132 19.51 -5.76 -12.63
CA THR A 132 20.52 -5.84 -11.57
C THR A 132 21.94 -5.73 -12.15
N VAL A 133 22.26 -6.48 -13.20
CA VAL A 133 23.58 -6.41 -13.86
C VAL A 133 23.85 -5.03 -14.46
N MET A 134 22.84 -4.39 -15.06
CA MET A 134 22.93 -3.01 -15.56
C MET A 134 23.31 -2.03 -14.44
N VAL A 135 22.67 -2.11 -13.26
CA VAL A 135 23.05 -1.26 -12.13
C VAL A 135 24.44 -1.59 -11.60
N LEU A 136 24.82 -2.86 -11.50
CA LEU A 136 26.18 -3.24 -11.11
C LEU A 136 27.23 -2.65 -12.06
N ALA A 137 26.94 -2.57 -13.36
CA ALA A 137 27.83 -1.95 -14.33
C ALA A 137 27.98 -0.43 -14.15
N THR A 138 27.03 0.25 -13.49
CA THR A 138 27.16 1.68 -13.14
C THR A 138 27.99 1.93 -11.88
N MET A 139 28.23 0.90 -11.06
CA MET A 139 28.93 1.04 -9.78
C MET A 139 30.34 1.66 -9.89
N PRO A 140 31.17 1.35 -10.91
CA PRO A 140 32.48 2.00 -11.04
C PRO A 140 32.40 3.54 -11.08
N PHE A 141 31.40 4.11 -11.76
CA PHE A 141 31.19 5.57 -11.83
C PHE A 141 30.78 6.15 -10.49
N VAL A 142 29.87 5.48 -9.79
CA VAL A 142 29.41 5.91 -8.46
C VAL A 142 30.53 5.79 -7.43
N VAL A 143 31.24 4.67 -7.40
CA VAL A 143 32.36 4.43 -6.48
C VAL A 143 33.44 5.48 -6.71
N TRP A 144 33.76 5.79 -7.97
CA TRP A 144 34.67 6.88 -8.31
C TRP A 144 34.16 8.23 -7.80
N ALA A 145 32.88 8.55 -8.00
CA ALA A 145 32.29 9.81 -7.55
C ALA A 145 32.27 9.95 -6.01
N PHE A 146 31.98 8.87 -5.28
CA PHE A 146 32.03 8.86 -3.81
C PHE A 146 33.46 9.00 -3.29
N TRP A 147 34.41 8.27 -3.87
CA TRP A 147 35.80 8.32 -3.48
C TRP A 147 36.41 9.69 -3.75
N ARG A 148 36.27 10.19 -5.00
CA ARG A 148 36.79 11.51 -5.39
C ARG A 148 36.07 12.66 -4.69
N GLY A 149 34.78 12.50 -4.43
CA GLY A 149 33.96 13.46 -3.69
C GLY A 149 34.16 13.41 -2.18
N GLY A 150 34.99 12.50 -1.65
CA GLY A 150 35.21 12.37 -0.20
C GLY A 150 33.89 12.21 0.59
N VAL A 151 32.98 11.37 0.09
CA VAL A 151 31.67 11.14 0.72
C VAL A 151 31.84 10.06 1.80
N ALA A 152 31.38 10.36 3.02
CA ALA A 152 31.51 9.46 4.15
C ALA A 152 30.71 8.16 3.96
N VAL A 153 31.23 7.05 4.49
CA VAL A 153 30.55 5.73 4.42
C VAL A 153 29.19 5.75 5.10
N GLY A 154 29.06 6.47 6.22
CA GLY A 154 27.79 6.67 6.91
C GLY A 154 26.73 7.41 6.10
N THR A 155 27.10 8.06 4.99
CA THR A 155 26.19 8.76 4.08
C THR A 155 25.65 7.79 3.01
N TRP A 156 26.52 7.13 2.26
CA TRP A 156 26.05 6.31 1.13
C TRP A 156 25.59 4.90 1.51
N LEU A 157 26.10 4.31 2.61
CA LEU A 157 25.73 2.94 2.99
C LEU A 157 24.25 2.79 3.36
N PRO A 158 23.66 3.65 4.23
CA PRO A 158 22.22 3.59 4.52
C PRO A 158 21.35 3.83 3.28
N LEU A 159 21.79 4.72 2.38
CA LEU A 159 21.09 5.01 1.14
C LEU A 159 21.01 3.78 0.23
N TYR A 160 22.12 3.07 0.01
CA TYR A 160 22.13 1.84 -0.78
C TYR A 160 21.38 0.71 -0.08
N ALA A 161 21.48 0.58 1.24
CA ALA A 161 20.73 -0.41 2.00
C ALA A 161 19.20 -0.23 1.79
N VAL A 162 18.72 1.01 1.89
CA VAL A 162 17.31 1.34 1.67
C VAL A 162 16.91 1.25 0.20
N MET A 163 17.81 1.57 -0.73
CA MET A 163 17.58 1.37 -2.16
C MET A 163 17.37 -0.11 -2.49
N ILE A 164 18.16 -1.00 -1.89
CA ILE A 164 18.03 -2.45 -2.05
C ILE A 164 16.71 -2.94 -1.43
N SER A 165 16.38 -2.54 -0.21
CA SER A 165 15.10 -2.96 0.40
C SER A 165 13.89 -2.42 -0.36
N SER A 166 13.95 -1.19 -0.87
CA SER A 166 12.90 -0.60 -1.73
C SER A 166 12.75 -1.38 -3.03
N THR A 167 13.88 -1.77 -3.64
CA THR A 167 13.90 -2.60 -4.86
C THR A 167 13.23 -3.94 -4.62
N ILE A 168 13.58 -4.63 -3.53
CA ILE A 168 12.99 -5.90 -3.14
C ILE A 168 11.48 -5.74 -2.92
N LEU A 169 11.06 -4.69 -2.18
CA LEU A 169 9.64 -4.40 -1.95
C LEU A 169 8.87 -4.20 -3.26
N TYR A 170 9.42 -3.42 -4.20
CA TYR A 170 8.76 -3.16 -5.48
C TYR A 170 8.75 -4.39 -6.38
N HIS A 171 9.81 -5.19 -6.40
CA HIS A 171 9.84 -6.45 -7.15
C HIS A 171 8.84 -7.45 -6.58
N PHE A 172 8.68 -7.53 -5.25
CA PHE A 172 7.60 -8.31 -4.63
C PHE A 172 6.22 -7.83 -5.05
N THR A 173 6.04 -6.51 -5.12
CA THR A 173 4.80 -5.89 -5.58
C THR A 173 4.51 -6.23 -7.05
N GLY A 174 5.52 -6.16 -7.91
CA GLY A 174 5.43 -6.57 -9.31
C GLY A 174 5.10 -8.06 -9.45
N LEU A 175 5.71 -8.92 -8.63
CA LEU A 175 5.46 -10.35 -8.64
C LEU A 175 4.02 -10.66 -8.20
N LEU A 176 3.54 -9.99 -7.16
CA LEU A 176 2.16 -10.11 -6.69
C LEU A 176 1.17 -9.67 -7.78
N THR A 177 1.38 -8.49 -8.37
CA THR A 177 0.56 -7.98 -9.48
C THR A 177 0.56 -8.95 -10.66
N GLY A 178 1.73 -9.48 -11.04
CA GLY A 178 1.85 -10.47 -12.11
C GLY A 178 1.20 -11.82 -11.82
N THR A 179 0.95 -12.16 -10.55
CA THR A 179 0.20 -13.38 -10.18
C THR A 179 -1.32 -13.18 -10.12
N VAL A 180 -1.78 -11.94 -9.96
CA VAL A 180 -3.20 -11.61 -9.76
C VAL A 180 -3.84 -11.13 -11.05
N VAL A 181 -3.12 -10.31 -11.82
CA VAL A 181 -3.62 -9.71 -13.04
C VAL A 181 -3.43 -10.68 -14.21
N ARG A 182 -4.53 -11.01 -14.89
CA ARG A 182 -4.52 -11.96 -16.03
C ARG A 182 -3.94 -11.37 -17.30
N ASN A 183 -4.08 -10.06 -17.52
CA ASN A 183 -3.64 -9.43 -18.75
C ASN A 183 -2.24 -8.83 -18.55
N ARG A 184 -1.28 -9.30 -19.33
CA ARG A 184 0.11 -8.84 -19.33
C ARG A 184 0.27 -7.32 -19.41
N ARG A 185 -0.47 -6.64 -20.30
CA ARG A 185 -0.38 -5.18 -20.48
C ARG A 185 -0.82 -4.44 -19.23
N TRP A 186 -1.92 -4.89 -18.62
CA TRP A 186 -2.43 -4.29 -17.39
C TRP A 186 -1.54 -4.58 -16.19
N ALA A 187 -0.96 -5.78 -16.08
CA ALA A 187 -0.05 -6.10 -14.98
C ALA A 187 1.20 -5.20 -15.00
N PHE A 188 1.75 -5.00 -16.20
CA PHE A 188 2.85 -4.08 -16.44
C PHE A 188 2.49 -2.63 -16.08
N LEU A 189 1.38 -2.12 -16.62
CA LEU A 189 0.94 -0.73 -16.39
C LEU A 189 0.58 -0.47 -14.92
N ILE A 190 -0.09 -1.41 -14.25
CA ILE A 190 -0.44 -1.29 -12.83
C ILE A 190 0.82 -1.23 -11.97
N SER A 191 1.82 -2.07 -12.27
CA SER A 191 3.07 -2.11 -11.51
C SER A 191 3.87 -0.81 -11.65
N ILE A 192 3.97 -0.28 -12.87
CA ILE A 192 4.62 1.03 -13.10
C ILE A 192 3.81 2.16 -12.47
N GLY A 193 2.50 2.18 -12.68
CA GLY A 193 1.60 3.19 -12.14
C GLY A 193 1.62 3.25 -10.62
N LEU A 194 1.79 2.10 -9.96
CA LEU A 194 1.93 2.02 -8.50
C LEU A 194 3.26 2.64 -8.04
N VAL A 195 4.39 2.27 -8.65
CA VAL A 195 5.69 2.90 -8.34
C VAL A 195 5.61 4.41 -8.59
N PHE A 196 5.07 4.84 -9.73
CA PHE A 196 4.89 6.25 -10.02
C PHE A 196 4.01 6.96 -8.98
N SER A 197 2.92 6.34 -8.54
CA SER A 197 2.03 6.88 -7.49
C SER A 197 2.75 7.03 -6.14
N LEU A 198 3.66 6.10 -5.80
CA LEU A 198 4.49 6.22 -4.60
C LEU A 198 5.43 7.43 -4.64
N TYR A 199 5.91 7.84 -5.81
CA TYR A 199 6.82 9.00 -5.94
C TYR A 199 6.10 10.32 -6.22
N THR A 200 4.83 10.31 -6.62
CA THR A 200 4.05 11.51 -6.99
C THR A 200 2.88 11.80 -6.05
N VAL A 201 2.00 10.83 -5.82
CA VAL A 201 0.78 10.97 -5.01
C VAL A 201 1.08 10.90 -3.52
N VAL A 202 1.86 9.90 -3.10
CA VAL A 202 2.20 9.67 -1.68
C VAL A 202 2.86 10.87 -1.00
N PRO A 203 3.81 11.60 -1.62
CA PRO A 203 4.35 12.81 -1.03
C PRO A 203 3.29 13.89 -0.75
N GLN A 204 2.20 13.93 -1.52
CA GLN A 204 1.07 14.82 -1.23
C GLN A 204 0.26 14.29 -0.05
N LEU A 205 0.01 12.97 0.02
CA LEU A 205 -0.67 12.36 1.18
C LEU A 205 0.11 12.54 2.50
N ALA A 206 1.43 12.55 2.44
CA ALA A 206 2.28 12.81 3.61
C ALA A 206 2.03 14.21 4.21
N LYS A 207 1.68 15.21 3.39
CA LYS A 207 1.30 16.56 3.89
C LYS A 207 0.01 16.56 4.70
N PHE A 208 -0.78 15.49 4.63
CA PHE A 208 -2.05 15.32 5.33
C PHE A 208 -1.96 14.31 6.48
N GLY A 209 -0.76 14.11 7.05
CA GLY A 209 -0.56 13.22 8.19
C GLY A 209 -0.38 11.73 7.85
N LEU A 210 -0.51 11.35 6.58
CA LEU A 210 -0.27 9.97 6.12
C LEU A 210 1.22 9.74 5.81
N VAL A 211 2.11 10.27 6.67
CA VAL A 211 3.57 10.28 6.47
C VAL A 211 4.15 8.86 6.40
N PHE A 212 3.48 7.87 7.01
CA PHE A 212 3.85 6.46 6.91
C PHE A 212 4.15 6.02 5.47
N PHE A 213 3.35 6.46 4.49
CA PHE A 213 3.55 6.03 3.09
C PHE A 213 4.86 6.54 2.47
N ARG A 214 5.44 7.66 2.96
CA ARG A 214 6.73 8.17 2.50
C ARG A 214 7.86 7.16 2.78
N TYR A 215 7.75 6.41 3.88
CA TYR A 215 8.69 5.34 4.26
C TYR A 215 8.60 4.08 3.40
N LEU A 216 7.70 4.05 2.42
CA LEU A 216 7.67 3.02 1.36
C LEU A 216 8.62 3.36 0.19
N THR A 217 9.36 4.47 0.30
CA THR A 217 10.29 4.96 -0.73
C THR A 217 11.66 5.21 -0.14
N ILE A 218 12.65 5.47 -1.01
CA ILE A 218 14.00 5.88 -0.61
C ILE A 218 14.05 7.35 -0.14
N ARG A 219 13.02 8.14 -0.47
CA ARG A 219 12.98 9.60 -0.25
C ARG A 219 13.35 10.06 1.16
N PRO A 220 12.81 9.49 2.27
CA PRO A 220 13.17 9.95 3.61
C PRO A 220 14.68 9.83 3.86
N VAL A 221 15.26 8.67 3.57
CA VAL A 221 16.70 8.43 3.72
C VAL A 221 17.53 9.29 2.78
N PHE A 222 17.05 9.52 1.55
CA PHE A 222 17.69 10.44 0.63
C PHE A 222 17.74 11.86 1.20
N ASP A 223 16.63 12.34 1.79
CA ASP A 223 16.55 13.66 2.39
C ASP A 223 17.45 13.77 3.64
N GLU A 224 17.47 12.75 4.52
CA GLU A 224 18.38 12.66 5.69
C GLU A 224 19.87 12.77 5.27
N VAL A 225 20.23 12.14 4.15
CA VAL A 225 21.62 11.99 3.69
C VAL A 225 22.03 13.08 2.71
N LEU A 226 21.07 13.81 2.12
CA LEU A 226 21.27 14.79 1.05
C LEU A 226 22.41 15.80 1.30
N PRO A 227 22.56 16.40 2.51
CA PRO A 227 23.66 17.34 2.76
C PRO A 227 25.05 16.71 2.58
N GLY A 228 25.19 15.42 2.88
CA GLY A 228 26.43 14.68 2.70
C GLY A 228 26.77 14.43 1.24
N LEU A 229 25.76 14.39 0.37
CA LEU A 229 25.90 14.17 -1.08
C LEU A 229 26.16 15.46 -1.85
N LEU A 230 25.75 16.61 -1.32
CA LEU A 230 25.85 17.89 -2.02
C LEU A 230 27.25 18.54 -1.96
N PRO A 231 27.60 19.35 -2.98
CA PRO A 231 28.71 20.30 -2.93
C PRO A 231 28.66 21.20 -1.70
N THR A 232 29.81 21.66 -1.20
CA THR A 232 29.90 22.50 0.02
C THR A 232 29.00 23.75 -0.01
N THR A 233 28.90 24.42 -1.16
CA THR A 233 28.04 25.60 -1.38
C THR A 233 26.55 25.29 -1.25
N ALA A 234 26.09 24.17 -1.81
CA ALA A 234 24.70 23.73 -1.70
C ALA A 234 24.40 23.07 -0.35
N ARG A 235 25.40 22.43 0.27
CA ARG A 235 25.30 21.77 1.57
C ARG A 235 24.94 22.72 2.69
N SER A 236 25.54 23.91 2.75
CA SER A 236 25.24 24.89 3.80
C SER A 236 23.79 25.36 3.72
N VAL A 237 23.32 25.68 2.51
CA VAL A 237 21.92 26.07 2.25
C VAL A 237 20.95 24.96 2.67
N VAL A 238 21.22 23.71 2.26
CA VAL A 238 20.34 22.58 2.59
C VAL A 238 20.39 22.24 4.07
N LYS A 239 21.55 22.32 4.74
CA LYS A 239 21.63 22.13 6.21
C LYS A 239 20.84 23.19 6.96
N THR A 240 20.89 24.44 6.52
CA THR A 240 20.09 25.52 7.14
C THR A 240 18.60 25.28 6.92
N LEU A 241 18.19 24.82 5.75
CA LEU A 241 16.79 24.46 5.46
C LEU A 241 16.32 23.22 6.24
N GLN A 242 17.17 22.20 6.39
CA GLN A 242 16.85 20.97 7.12
C GLN A 242 16.91 21.13 8.64
N GLY A 243 17.77 22.00 9.17
CA GLY A 243 17.77 22.35 10.59
C GLY A 243 16.46 23.01 11.06
N LEU A 244 15.65 23.49 10.12
CA LEU A 244 14.29 24.00 10.36
C LEU A 244 13.22 22.89 10.27
N ASP A 245 13.55 21.69 9.79
CA ASP A 245 12.63 20.56 9.67
C ASP A 245 12.89 19.59 10.85
N PRO A 246 11.91 19.35 11.74
CA PRO A 246 12.11 18.40 12.82
C PRO A 246 12.30 16.98 12.26
N THR A 247 13.36 16.29 12.69
CA THR A 247 13.55 14.86 12.42
C THR A 247 12.32 14.10 12.89
N VAL A 248 11.64 13.41 11.97
CA VAL A 248 10.35 12.77 12.25
C VAL A 248 10.53 11.67 13.29
N LYS A 249 9.70 11.68 14.33
CA LYS A 249 9.76 10.75 15.45
C LYS A 249 8.59 9.78 15.39
N PHE A 250 8.84 8.47 15.46
CA PHE A 250 7.76 7.48 15.61
C PHE A 250 7.37 7.41 17.10
N PHE A 251 6.17 7.85 17.47
CA PHE A 251 5.75 8.03 18.87
C PHE A 251 6.76 8.84 19.72
N GLY A 252 7.43 9.84 19.12
CA GLY A 252 8.46 10.59 19.83
C GLY A 252 9.80 9.86 19.98
N LEU A 253 9.91 8.60 19.53
CA LEU A 253 11.16 7.86 19.47
C LEU A 253 12.00 8.38 18.30
N GLY A 254 13.20 8.88 18.61
CA GLY A 254 14.16 9.44 17.64
C GLY A 254 14.92 8.37 16.86
N PHE A 255 14.20 7.47 16.18
CA PHE A 255 14.84 6.54 15.23
C PHE A 255 15.40 7.32 14.03
N SER A 256 16.52 6.86 13.45
CA SER A 256 16.97 7.39 12.16
C SER A 256 15.95 7.06 11.07
N GLU A 257 15.84 7.91 10.05
CA GLU A 257 14.86 7.69 8.98
C GLU A 257 15.19 6.41 8.20
N SER A 258 16.48 6.10 8.06
CA SER A 258 16.97 4.82 7.55
C SER A 258 16.43 3.59 8.30
N VAL A 259 16.47 3.56 9.63
CA VAL A 259 16.00 2.41 10.43
C VAL A 259 14.49 2.25 10.32
N PHE A 260 13.74 3.35 10.43
CA PHE A 260 12.28 3.30 10.36
C PHE A 260 11.78 2.92 8.94
N THR A 261 12.47 3.40 7.90
CA THR A 261 12.23 3.02 6.51
C THR A 261 12.46 1.52 6.32
N ALA A 262 13.62 1.01 6.76
CA ALA A 262 13.94 -0.41 6.67
C ALA A 262 12.90 -1.27 7.42
N PHE A 263 12.51 -0.89 8.63
CA PHE A 263 11.48 -1.57 9.42
C PHE A 263 10.14 -1.65 8.68
N SER A 264 9.67 -0.51 8.16
CA SER A 264 8.40 -0.42 7.42
C SER A 264 8.42 -1.28 6.15
N GLN A 265 9.52 -1.24 5.39
CA GLN A 265 9.68 -2.00 4.17
C GLN A 265 9.80 -3.51 4.44
N ILE A 266 10.58 -3.92 5.45
CA ILE A 266 10.72 -5.33 5.85
C ILE A 266 9.36 -5.91 6.28
N GLY A 267 8.56 -5.16 7.02
CA GLY A 267 7.21 -5.58 7.40
C GLY A 267 6.33 -5.88 6.18
N LEU A 268 6.32 -5.01 5.17
CA LEU A 268 5.57 -5.24 3.94
C LEU A 268 6.16 -6.35 3.06
N ILE A 269 7.49 -6.44 2.97
CA ILE A 269 8.18 -7.55 2.27
C ILE A 269 7.74 -8.89 2.87
N LEU A 270 7.69 -9.01 4.20
CA LEU A 270 7.23 -10.21 4.88
C LEU A 270 5.78 -10.53 4.51
N VAL A 271 4.89 -9.53 4.48
CA VAL A 271 3.50 -9.71 4.09
C VAL A 271 3.37 -10.19 2.64
N PHE A 272 4.09 -9.58 1.70
CA PHE A 272 4.06 -10.01 0.30
C PHE A 272 4.68 -11.40 0.10
N ALA A 273 5.77 -11.70 0.79
CA ALA A 273 6.37 -13.04 0.80
C ALA A 273 5.38 -14.09 1.34
N MET A 274 4.63 -13.77 2.40
CA MET A 274 3.55 -14.63 2.91
C MET A 274 2.43 -14.81 1.87
N MET A 275 2.01 -13.73 1.20
CA MET A 275 0.97 -13.81 0.16
C MET A 275 1.38 -14.74 -0.98
N LEU A 276 2.60 -14.56 -1.49
CA LEU A 276 3.12 -15.33 -2.61
C LEU A 276 3.41 -16.78 -2.21
N HIS A 277 3.99 -17.02 -1.04
CA HIS A 277 4.20 -18.37 -0.53
C HIS A 277 2.89 -19.17 -0.49
N ARG A 278 1.80 -18.54 0.00
CA ARG A 278 0.47 -19.16 0.02
C ARG A 278 -0.06 -19.42 -1.39
N LYS A 279 0.03 -18.42 -2.26
CA LYS A 279 -0.46 -18.49 -3.65
C LYS A 279 0.26 -19.57 -4.46
N TRP A 280 1.56 -19.76 -4.22
CA TRP A 280 2.37 -20.84 -4.81
C TRP A 280 2.05 -22.20 -4.23
N ARG A 281 1.74 -22.30 -2.94
CA ARG A 281 1.31 -23.56 -2.31
C ARG A 281 -0.07 -24.00 -2.78
N ARG A 282 -0.98 -23.05 -2.98
CA ARG A 282 -2.38 -23.28 -3.40
C ARG A 282 -2.82 -22.13 -4.31
N ALA A 283 -2.96 -22.40 -5.60
CA ALA A 283 -3.38 -21.42 -6.61
C ALA A 283 -4.70 -20.71 -6.24
N ASP A 284 -5.61 -21.49 -5.64
CA ASP A 284 -6.94 -21.09 -5.22
C ASP A 284 -6.99 -20.43 -3.83
N SER A 285 -5.86 -20.24 -3.14
CA SER A 285 -5.88 -19.56 -1.84
C SER A 285 -6.22 -18.08 -1.98
N HIS A 286 -6.63 -17.50 -0.87
CA HIS A 286 -6.63 -16.04 -0.71
C HIS A 286 -5.19 -15.55 -0.64
N LEU A 287 -4.95 -14.28 -0.98
CA LEU A 287 -3.61 -13.70 -0.85
C LEU A 287 -3.20 -13.69 0.63
N LEU A 288 -4.07 -13.22 1.53
CA LEU A 288 -3.92 -13.40 2.97
C LEU A 288 -5.01 -14.26 3.58
N ALA A 289 -4.66 -14.97 4.66
CA ALA A 289 -5.68 -15.44 5.60
C ALA A 289 -6.25 -14.27 6.40
N LYS A 290 -7.42 -14.49 7.00
CA LYS A 290 -8.12 -13.54 7.85
C LYS A 290 -7.25 -13.06 9.03
N ARG A 291 -6.68 -13.97 9.80
CA ARG A 291 -5.82 -13.62 10.96
C ARG A 291 -4.65 -12.70 10.60
N PRO A 292 -3.75 -13.07 9.65
CA PRO A 292 -2.65 -12.19 9.29
C PRO A 292 -3.13 -10.89 8.62
N ALA A 293 -4.31 -10.87 7.98
CA ALA A 293 -4.88 -9.61 7.47
C ALA A 293 -5.33 -8.69 8.61
N THR A 294 -5.97 -9.21 9.66
CA THR A 294 -6.32 -8.41 10.86
C THR A 294 -5.08 -7.90 11.56
N VAL A 295 -4.06 -8.75 11.76
CA VAL A 295 -2.78 -8.35 12.36
C VAL A 295 -2.11 -7.27 11.52
N PHE A 296 -2.11 -7.42 10.19
CA PHE A 296 -1.58 -6.42 9.28
C PHE A 296 -2.35 -5.10 9.36
N CYS A 297 -3.68 -5.14 9.45
CA CYS A 297 -4.50 -3.94 9.66
C CYS A 297 -4.11 -3.21 10.95
N LEU A 298 -4.03 -3.94 12.08
CA LEU A 298 -3.63 -3.39 13.37
C LEU A 298 -2.22 -2.79 13.32
N TRP A 299 -1.29 -3.47 12.64
CA TRP A 299 0.07 -3.00 12.45
C TRP A 299 0.11 -1.68 11.67
N ILE A 300 -0.59 -1.58 10.53
CA ILE A 300 -0.67 -0.34 9.75
C ILE A 300 -1.36 0.77 10.54
N GLN A 301 -2.44 0.48 11.28
CA GLN A 301 -3.10 1.46 12.14
C GLN A 301 -2.16 2.01 13.21
N THR A 302 -1.36 1.14 13.83
CA THR A 302 -0.34 1.55 14.82
C THR A 302 0.72 2.43 14.18
N LEU A 303 1.17 2.10 12.96
CA LEU A 303 2.15 2.90 12.23
C LEU A 303 1.61 4.27 11.82
N LEU A 304 0.36 4.33 11.34
CA LEU A 304 -0.30 5.58 11.00
C LEU A 304 -0.41 6.48 12.22
N LEU A 305 -0.95 5.96 13.32
CA LEU A 305 -1.11 6.72 14.56
C LEU A 305 0.25 7.19 15.12
N GLY A 306 1.24 6.29 15.16
CA GLY A 306 2.56 6.60 15.71
C GLY A 306 3.36 7.63 14.92
N ASN A 307 3.13 7.75 13.62
CA ASN A 307 3.72 8.81 12.80
C ASN A 307 2.90 10.12 12.87
N ALA A 308 1.58 10.02 12.99
CA ALA A 308 0.70 11.17 12.93
C ALA A 308 0.71 11.98 14.23
N LEU A 309 0.71 11.35 15.41
CA LEU A 309 0.63 12.04 16.70
C LEU A 309 1.77 13.05 16.94
N PRO A 310 3.06 12.72 16.71
CA PRO A 310 4.15 13.66 16.98
C PRO A 310 4.17 14.88 16.06
N LEU A 311 3.52 14.78 14.89
CA LEU A 311 3.39 15.90 13.94
C LEU A 311 2.33 16.91 14.37
N ILE A 312 1.45 16.55 15.30
CA ILE A 312 0.44 17.45 15.85
C ILE A 312 1.14 18.52 16.67
N ASP A 313 1.98 18.12 17.64
CA ASP A 313 2.68 19.07 18.50
C ASP A 313 3.59 20.00 17.71
N SER A 314 4.31 19.45 16.72
CA SER A 314 5.16 20.28 15.86
C SER A 314 4.33 21.24 15.02
N GLY A 315 3.12 20.85 14.61
CA GLY A 315 2.22 21.59 13.71
C GLY A 315 2.43 21.25 12.23
N ASP A 316 3.36 20.35 11.90
CA ASP A 316 3.68 19.95 10.51
C ASP A 316 2.59 19.07 9.87
N LEU A 317 1.61 18.65 10.66
CA LEU A 317 0.40 18.00 10.18
C LEU A 317 -0.51 18.96 9.39
N PHE A 318 -0.47 20.26 9.66
CA PHE A 318 -1.42 21.22 9.09
C PHE A 318 -0.95 21.75 7.72
N PRO A 319 -1.76 21.63 6.65
CA PRO A 319 -1.38 22.07 5.31
C PRO A 319 -0.99 23.55 5.21
N SER A 320 -1.67 24.43 5.95
CA SER A 320 -1.36 25.88 5.98
C SER A 320 0.06 26.19 6.45
N ARG A 321 0.65 25.34 7.31
CA ARG A 321 2.06 25.47 7.70
C ARG A 321 3.02 25.21 6.55
N GLY A 322 2.64 24.30 5.65
CA GLY A 322 3.41 24.03 4.42
C GLY A 322 3.52 25.28 3.54
N LEU A 323 2.49 26.13 3.50
CA LEU A 323 2.51 27.39 2.75
C LEU A 323 3.46 28.44 3.38
N ARG A 324 3.64 28.42 4.71
CA ARG A 324 4.68 29.23 5.38
C ARG A 324 6.08 28.92 4.87
N ARG A 325 6.37 27.65 4.56
CA ARG A 325 7.69 27.23 4.02
C ARG A 325 8.01 27.86 2.65
N TYR A 326 7.00 28.35 1.93
CA TYR A 326 7.15 29.08 0.67
C TYR A 326 7.15 30.62 0.84
N GLY A 327 7.22 31.12 2.07
CA GLY A 327 7.31 32.56 2.36
C GLY A 327 5.99 33.32 2.26
N ILE A 328 4.85 32.61 2.23
CA ILE A 328 3.52 33.20 1.98
C ILE A 328 2.79 33.58 3.29
N ALA A 329 3.26 33.12 4.47
CA ALA A 329 2.52 33.27 5.74
C ALA A 329 3.15 34.26 6.73
N THR A 330 2.29 34.85 7.57
CA THR A 330 2.58 35.85 8.60
C THR A 330 3.35 35.28 9.81
N PRO A 331 4.02 36.14 10.62
CA PRO A 331 4.79 35.72 11.80
C PRO A 331 3.98 34.93 12.86
N ASP A 332 2.68 35.20 12.99
CA ASP A 332 1.79 34.64 14.01
C ASP A 332 0.89 33.50 13.50
N TRP A 333 1.45 32.58 12.70
CA TRP A 333 0.67 31.48 12.12
C TRP A 333 0.06 30.56 13.20
N GLN A 334 -1.25 30.28 13.06
CA GLN A 334 -1.99 29.28 13.81
C GLN A 334 -2.83 28.42 12.85
N PRO A 335 -3.02 27.12 13.15
CA PRO A 335 -3.84 26.25 12.31
C PRO A 335 -5.32 26.62 12.42
N GLN A 336 -6.04 26.56 11.29
CA GLN A 336 -7.48 26.81 11.30
C GLN A 336 -8.24 25.60 11.84
N ALA A 337 -9.32 25.83 12.58
CA ALA A 337 -10.15 24.75 13.15
C ALA A 337 -10.67 23.77 12.08
N GLY A 338 -11.02 24.29 10.89
CA GLY A 338 -11.41 23.48 9.73
C GLY A 338 -10.32 22.52 9.23
N GLU A 339 -9.02 22.86 9.39
CA GLU A 339 -7.93 21.96 9.02
C GLU A 339 -7.88 20.75 9.96
N ALA A 340 -8.12 20.94 11.25
CA ALA A 340 -8.16 19.84 12.22
C ALA A 340 -9.30 18.86 11.92
N VAL A 341 -10.49 19.39 11.61
CA VAL A 341 -11.66 18.59 11.18
C VAL A 341 -11.33 17.81 9.90
N LEU A 342 -10.70 18.46 8.92
CA LEU A 342 -10.30 17.83 7.66
C LEU A 342 -9.26 16.72 7.89
N MET A 343 -8.22 16.94 8.70
CA MET A 343 -7.20 15.92 8.98
C MET A 343 -7.80 14.71 9.67
N SER A 344 -8.72 14.91 10.63
CA SER A 344 -9.50 13.83 11.23
C SER A 344 -10.24 13.03 10.16
N GLY A 345 -10.91 13.70 9.23
CA GLY A 345 -11.63 13.01 8.15
C GLY A 345 -10.73 12.24 7.18
N ILE A 346 -9.54 12.78 6.86
CA ILE A 346 -8.55 12.09 6.02
C ILE A 346 -8.04 10.81 6.71
N TYR A 347 -7.76 10.86 8.01
CA TYR A 347 -7.35 9.68 8.77
C TYR A 347 -8.44 8.60 8.77
N GLY A 348 -9.70 9.01 9.00
CA GLY A 348 -10.86 8.13 8.93
C GLY A 348 -11.02 7.50 7.54
N LEU A 349 -10.89 8.30 6.47
CA LEU A 349 -10.98 7.79 5.10
C LEU A 349 -9.86 6.79 4.78
N ALA A 350 -8.62 7.09 5.16
CA ALA A 350 -7.48 6.20 4.93
C ALA A 350 -7.68 4.85 5.64
N SER A 351 -8.19 4.88 6.88
CA SER A 351 -8.52 3.69 7.65
C SER A 351 -9.64 2.86 7.01
N LEU A 352 -10.67 3.53 6.49
CA LEU A 352 -11.77 2.91 5.76
C LEU A 352 -11.31 2.24 4.45
N LEU A 353 -10.50 2.94 3.66
CA LEU A 353 -9.95 2.41 2.41
C LEU A 353 -9.03 1.21 2.64
N LEU A 354 -8.17 1.26 3.67
CA LEU A 354 -7.34 0.12 4.07
C LEU A 354 -8.21 -1.10 4.40
N MET A 355 -9.29 -0.90 5.17
CA MET A 355 -10.23 -1.97 5.49
C MET A 355 -10.90 -2.53 4.24
N PHE A 356 -11.33 -1.69 3.29
CA PHE A 356 -11.92 -2.14 2.02
C PHE A 356 -10.95 -3.00 1.19
N VAL A 357 -9.68 -2.58 1.07
CA VAL A 357 -8.65 -3.35 0.38
C VAL A 357 -8.44 -4.71 1.04
N LEU A 358 -8.36 -4.76 2.37
CA LEU A 358 -8.20 -6.02 3.09
C LEU A 358 -9.46 -6.91 2.98
N ALA A 359 -10.65 -6.32 3.02
CA ALA A 359 -11.91 -7.03 2.79
C ALA A 359 -11.95 -7.68 1.40
N LEU A 360 -11.46 -7.02 0.34
CA LEU A 360 -11.33 -7.61 -0.99
C LEU A 360 -10.41 -8.84 -1.00
N ILE A 361 -9.34 -8.79 -0.22
CA ILE A 361 -8.35 -9.88 -0.13
C ILE A 361 -8.89 -11.10 0.64
N VAL A 362 -9.63 -10.87 1.74
CA VAL A 362 -10.04 -11.96 2.65
C VAL A 362 -11.44 -12.52 2.39
N THR A 363 -12.29 -11.81 1.65
CA THR A 363 -13.68 -12.23 1.42
C THR A 363 -13.77 -13.33 0.36
N PRO A 364 -14.40 -14.48 0.65
CA PRO A 364 -14.46 -15.60 -0.29
C PRO A 364 -15.50 -15.38 -1.39
N THR A 365 -15.22 -15.91 -2.57
CA THR A 365 -16.22 -16.01 -3.66
C THR A 365 -17.20 -17.16 -3.38
N ALA A 366 -18.40 -17.08 -3.97
CA ALA A 366 -19.44 -18.10 -3.82
C ALA A 366 -18.93 -19.53 -4.11
N ASP A 367 -18.19 -19.70 -5.20
CA ASP A 367 -17.65 -21.02 -5.57
C ASP A 367 -16.65 -21.55 -4.55
N ARG A 368 -15.80 -20.69 -3.99
CA ARG A 368 -14.83 -21.07 -2.95
C ARG A 368 -15.55 -21.52 -1.68
N GLN A 369 -16.63 -20.85 -1.31
CA GLN A 369 -17.45 -21.23 -0.17
C GLN A 369 -18.07 -22.62 -0.38
N ILE A 370 -18.71 -22.85 -1.52
CA ILE A 370 -19.31 -24.14 -1.87
C ILE A 370 -18.25 -25.24 -1.86
N ARG A 371 -17.08 -25.02 -2.48
CA ARG A 371 -15.97 -25.99 -2.47
C ARG A 371 -15.43 -26.26 -1.06
N GLY A 372 -15.37 -25.24 -0.21
CA GLY A 372 -14.92 -25.42 1.17
C GLY A 372 -15.92 -26.19 2.03
N TRP A 373 -17.21 -25.98 1.79
CA TRP A 373 -18.29 -26.67 2.49
C TRP A 373 -18.39 -28.13 2.07
N ARG A 374 -18.27 -28.42 0.76
CA ARG A 374 -18.13 -29.80 0.26
C ARG A 374 -16.95 -30.54 0.90
N ARG A 375 -15.80 -29.87 1.05
CA ARG A 375 -14.63 -30.45 1.73
C ARG A 375 -14.90 -30.74 3.21
N ALA A 376 -15.61 -29.85 3.91
CA ALA A 376 -15.98 -30.08 5.30
C ALA A 376 -16.93 -31.29 5.44
N PHE A 377 -17.96 -31.38 4.60
CA PHE A 377 -18.90 -32.51 4.63
C PHE A 377 -18.22 -33.84 4.30
N LYS A 378 -17.31 -33.87 3.33
CA LYS A 378 -16.50 -35.07 3.02
C LYS A 378 -15.60 -35.51 4.19
N GLN A 379 -15.27 -34.61 5.11
CA GLN A 379 -14.50 -34.91 6.32
C GLN A 379 -15.39 -35.20 7.53
N GLY A 380 -16.69 -35.42 7.34
CA GLY A 380 -17.65 -35.66 8.42
C GLY A 380 -17.96 -34.42 9.28
N ARG A 381 -17.55 -33.22 8.85
CA ARG A 381 -17.77 -31.98 9.60
C ARG A 381 -19.04 -31.28 9.13
N GLU A 382 -19.89 -30.87 10.08
CA GLU A 382 -21.11 -30.12 9.77
C GLU A 382 -20.86 -28.68 9.30
N ARG A 383 -19.68 -28.12 9.62
CA ARG A 383 -19.32 -26.73 9.29
C ARG A 383 -17.86 -26.64 8.87
N ALA A 384 -17.57 -25.73 7.95
CA ALA A 384 -16.19 -25.31 7.70
C ALA A 384 -15.65 -24.57 8.93
N GLY A 385 -14.42 -24.88 9.36
CA GLY A 385 -13.81 -24.24 10.53
C GLY A 385 -13.76 -22.72 10.41
N LEU A 386 -13.93 -22.00 11.54
CA LEU A 386 -14.08 -20.54 11.58
C LEU A 386 -12.94 -19.78 10.88
N SER A 387 -11.71 -20.27 10.99
CA SER A 387 -10.52 -19.68 10.35
C SER A 387 -10.24 -20.18 8.93
N SER A 388 -11.13 -21.03 8.36
CA SER A 388 -11.02 -21.50 6.99
C SER A 388 -11.19 -20.35 6.00
N GLU A 389 -10.50 -20.41 4.86
CA GLU A 389 -10.65 -19.44 3.79
C GLU A 389 -12.07 -19.43 3.20
N ALA A 390 -12.78 -20.56 3.30
CA ALA A 390 -14.14 -20.70 2.78
C ALA A 390 -15.24 -20.15 3.69
N THR A 391 -14.94 -19.76 4.94
CA THR A 391 -15.93 -19.11 5.80
C THR A 391 -16.03 -17.61 5.50
N THR A 392 -17.07 -16.95 5.98
CA THR A 392 -17.21 -15.50 5.84
C THR A 392 -16.02 -14.73 6.45
N SER A 393 -15.75 -13.54 5.93
CA SER A 393 -14.80 -12.56 6.48
C SER A 393 -15.45 -11.61 7.49
N PHE A 394 -16.75 -11.72 7.75
CA PHE A 394 -17.53 -10.83 8.63
C PHE A 394 -16.81 -10.43 9.93
N TRP A 395 -16.41 -11.41 10.76
CA TRP A 395 -15.74 -11.14 12.04
C TRP A 395 -14.38 -10.46 11.87
N CYS A 396 -13.64 -10.82 10.81
CA CYS A 396 -12.37 -10.21 10.48
C CYS A 396 -12.55 -8.72 10.16
N VAL A 397 -13.54 -8.38 9.33
CA VAL A 397 -13.86 -6.99 8.98
C VAL A 397 -14.38 -6.22 10.18
N MET A 398 -15.18 -6.84 11.05
CA MET A 398 -15.65 -6.22 12.29
C MET A 398 -14.48 -5.82 13.20
N THR A 399 -13.50 -6.71 13.38
CA THR A 399 -12.30 -6.38 14.17
C THR A 399 -11.45 -5.28 13.53
N MET A 400 -11.34 -5.25 12.19
CA MET A 400 -10.63 -4.19 11.47
C MET A 400 -11.35 -2.83 11.61
N ALA A 401 -12.69 -2.83 11.56
CA ALA A 401 -13.51 -1.64 11.73
C ALA A 401 -13.35 -1.03 13.12
N VAL A 402 -13.39 -1.86 14.18
CA VAL A 402 -13.16 -1.40 15.55
C VAL A 402 -11.74 -0.86 15.71
N ALA A 403 -10.73 -1.57 15.20
CA ALA A 403 -9.35 -1.10 15.24
C ALA A 403 -9.15 0.25 14.52
N GLY A 404 -9.75 0.40 13.34
CA GLY A 404 -9.72 1.66 12.58
C GLY A 404 -10.45 2.79 13.30
N ALA A 405 -11.59 2.51 13.94
CA ALA A 405 -12.35 3.49 14.71
C ALA A 405 -11.59 3.95 15.98
N VAL A 406 -10.93 3.03 16.69
CA VAL A 406 -10.10 3.35 17.85
C VAL A 406 -8.89 4.19 17.42
N GLY A 407 -8.17 3.78 16.37
CA GLY A 407 -7.05 4.56 15.84
C GLY A 407 -7.47 5.96 15.40
N TRP A 408 -8.63 6.07 14.74
CA TRP A 408 -9.21 7.35 14.33
C TRP A 408 -9.58 8.23 15.52
N TYR A 409 -10.26 7.69 16.53
CA TYR A 409 -10.62 8.41 17.75
C TYR A 409 -9.38 8.92 18.49
N LEU A 410 -8.36 8.08 18.69
CA LEU A 410 -7.11 8.47 19.36
C LEU A 410 -6.37 9.59 18.61
N PHE A 411 -6.33 9.50 17.28
CA PHE A 411 -5.77 10.56 16.45
C PHE A 411 -6.58 11.87 16.60
N THR A 412 -7.90 11.80 16.60
CA THR A 412 -8.76 12.97 16.81
C THR A 412 -8.61 13.58 18.19
N CYS A 413 -8.54 12.79 19.27
CA CYS A 413 -8.23 13.28 20.61
C CYS A 413 -6.90 14.01 20.63
N GLY A 414 -5.83 13.37 20.13
CA GLY A 414 -4.51 13.99 20.06
C GLY A 414 -4.50 15.30 19.27
N LEU A 415 -5.35 15.43 18.25
CA LEU A 415 -5.45 16.61 17.41
C LEU A 415 -6.23 17.76 18.07
N VAL A 416 -7.43 17.45 18.58
CA VAL A 416 -8.38 18.43 19.12
C VAL A 416 -7.96 18.89 20.51
N GLU A 417 -7.40 18.01 21.33
CA GLU A 417 -6.93 18.32 22.69
C GLU A 417 -5.48 18.82 22.71
N SER A 418 -4.91 19.10 21.53
CA SER A 418 -3.56 19.64 21.40
C SER A 418 -3.49 21.10 21.85
N ARG A 419 -2.26 21.57 22.10
CA ARG A 419 -1.97 22.97 22.44
C ARG A 419 -2.48 24.00 21.43
N TRP A 420 -2.79 23.57 20.20
CA TRP A 420 -3.28 24.43 19.13
C TRP A 420 -4.75 24.82 19.30
N PHE A 421 -5.54 24.03 20.05
CA PHE A 421 -6.98 24.24 20.22
C PHE A 421 -7.36 24.17 21.71
N PRO A 422 -6.86 25.10 22.54
CA PRO A 422 -7.11 25.06 23.98
C PRO A 422 -8.62 25.12 24.30
N GLY A 423 -9.04 24.38 25.32
CA GLY A 423 -10.43 24.33 25.79
C GLY A 423 -11.36 23.41 25.00
N HIS A 424 -10.88 22.75 23.94
CA HIS A 424 -11.67 21.78 23.18
C HIS A 424 -11.36 20.36 23.65
N VAL A 425 -12.41 19.57 23.89
CA VAL A 425 -12.30 18.18 24.38
C VAL A 425 -13.16 17.28 23.50
N VAL A 426 -12.67 16.08 23.19
CA VAL A 426 -13.42 15.12 22.38
C VAL A 426 -14.29 14.26 23.29
N HIS A 427 -15.62 14.39 23.16
CA HIS A 427 -16.54 13.59 23.96
C HIS A 427 -16.38 12.08 23.69
N PRO A 428 -16.42 11.19 24.70
CA PRO A 428 -16.28 9.75 24.51
C PRO A 428 -17.31 9.14 23.53
N GLY A 429 -18.49 9.75 23.41
CA GLY A 429 -19.52 9.36 22.44
C GLY A 429 -19.06 9.41 20.98
N VAL A 430 -18.04 10.21 20.64
CA VAL A 430 -17.46 10.29 19.30
C VAL A 430 -16.86 8.94 18.87
N LEU A 431 -16.28 8.17 19.79
CA LEU A 431 -15.80 6.82 19.51
C LEU A 431 -16.93 5.90 19.02
N GLY A 432 -18.13 6.02 19.61
CA GLY A 432 -19.32 5.28 19.20
C GLY A 432 -19.74 5.63 17.77
N VAL A 433 -19.72 6.92 17.42
CA VAL A 433 -20.04 7.41 16.08
C VAL A 433 -19.01 6.92 15.05
N PHE A 434 -17.71 7.04 15.34
CA PHE A 434 -16.64 6.57 14.46
C PHE A 434 -16.71 5.05 14.26
N THR A 435 -17.02 4.31 15.33
CA THR A 435 -17.23 2.86 15.27
C THR A 435 -18.44 2.51 14.41
N ALA A 436 -19.54 3.24 14.53
CA ALA A 436 -20.72 3.05 13.68
C ALA A 436 -20.40 3.28 12.20
N VAL A 437 -19.68 4.36 11.87
CA VAL A 437 -19.25 4.68 10.49
C VAL A 437 -18.37 3.58 9.89
N MET A 438 -17.37 3.11 10.65
CA MET A 438 -16.46 2.05 10.20
C MET A 438 -17.18 0.72 10.04
N LEU A 439 -18.02 0.34 11.01
CA LEU A 439 -18.77 -0.91 10.97
C LEU A 439 -19.79 -0.93 9.84
N SER A 440 -20.62 0.11 9.72
CA SER A 440 -21.65 0.17 8.68
C SER A 440 -21.01 0.06 7.30
N SER A 441 -20.00 0.87 7.03
CA SER A 441 -19.33 0.92 5.73
C SER A 441 -18.58 -0.38 5.43
N GLY A 442 -17.79 -0.88 6.39
CA GLY A 442 -17.00 -2.10 6.25
C GLY A 442 -17.85 -3.36 6.05
N VAL A 443 -18.89 -3.54 6.86
CA VAL A 443 -19.76 -4.71 6.80
C VAL A 443 -20.66 -4.67 5.57
N VAL A 444 -21.18 -3.50 5.16
CA VAL A 444 -21.93 -3.35 3.91
C VAL A 444 -21.06 -3.73 2.72
N PHE A 445 -19.84 -3.19 2.65
CA PHE A 445 -18.86 -3.49 1.60
C PHE A 445 -18.55 -5.00 1.53
N GLN A 446 -18.25 -5.61 2.67
CA GLN A 446 -17.94 -7.04 2.78
C GLN A 446 -19.14 -7.93 2.39
N SER A 447 -20.33 -7.60 2.89
CA SER A 447 -21.54 -8.38 2.64
C SER A 447 -21.95 -8.31 1.17
N LEU A 448 -21.89 -7.12 0.56
CA LEU A 448 -22.17 -6.94 -0.86
C LEU A 448 -21.21 -7.75 -1.73
N LEU A 449 -19.91 -7.74 -1.39
CA LEU A 449 -18.89 -8.53 -2.05
C LEU A 449 -19.15 -10.03 -1.96
N GLU A 450 -19.52 -10.54 -0.78
CA GLU A 450 -19.74 -11.98 -0.56
C GLU A 450 -21.05 -12.49 -1.18
N ILE A 451 -22.10 -11.66 -1.21
CA ILE A 451 -23.42 -12.03 -1.77
C ILE A 451 -23.41 -11.89 -3.29
N LYS A 452 -23.03 -10.71 -3.81
CA LYS A 452 -23.24 -10.30 -5.20
C LYS A 452 -21.95 -10.32 -6.04
N GLY A 453 -20.78 -10.43 -5.41
CA GLY A 453 -19.50 -10.50 -6.08
C GLY A 453 -18.90 -9.15 -6.46
N ALA A 454 -17.66 -9.18 -6.98
CA ALA A 454 -16.85 -7.99 -7.23
C ALA A 454 -17.42 -7.06 -8.32
N ARG A 455 -18.15 -7.58 -9.31
CA ARG A 455 -18.74 -6.77 -10.39
C ARG A 455 -19.80 -5.81 -9.84
N VAL A 456 -20.72 -6.32 -9.02
CA VAL A 456 -21.78 -5.50 -8.40
C VAL A 456 -21.17 -4.53 -7.40
N LEU A 457 -20.18 -4.96 -6.63
CA LEU A 457 -19.44 -4.07 -5.74
C LEU A 457 -18.78 -2.92 -6.52
N GLY A 458 -18.16 -3.19 -7.67
CA GLY A 458 -17.55 -2.16 -8.52
C GLY A 458 -18.56 -1.13 -9.02
N LEU A 459 -19.74 -1.59 -9.46
CA LEU A 459 -20.83 -0.68 -9.85
C LEU A 459 -21.33 0.14 -8.65
N ALA A 460 -21.49 -0.47 -7.47
CA ALA A 460 -21.89 0.25 -6.26
C ALA A 460 -20.83 1.29 -5.84
N ALA A 461 -19.54 0.96 -5.92
CA ALA A 461 -18.46 1.90 -5.64
C ALA A 461 -18.48 3.09 -6.60
N MET A 462 -18.87 2.89 -7.86
CA MET A 462 -19.00 3.96 -8.85
C MET A 462 -20.24 4.82 -8.60
N PHE A 463 -21.44 4.23 -8.52
CA PHE A 463 -22.70 4.97 -8.47
C PHE A 463 -23.09 5.47 -7.09
N VAL A 464 -22.73 4.74 -6.03
CA VAL A 464 -23.03 5.13 -4.64
C VAL A 464 -21.81 5.75 -3.98
N GLY A 465 -20.60 5.28 -4.32
CA GLY A 465 -19.35 5.82 -3.78
C GLY A 465 -18.90 7.11 -4.45
N ALA A 466 -18.51 7.05 -5.73
CA ALA A 466 -17.82 8.15 -6.41
C ALA A 466 -18.77 9.21 -7.01
N LEU A 467 -19.83 8.77 -7.70
CA LEU A 467 -20.74 9.67 -8.42
C LEU A 467 -21.38 10.72 -7.51
N PRO A 468 -21.90 10.40 -6.31
CA PRO A 468 -22.52 11.41 -5.45
C PRO A 468 -21.53 12.45 -4.94
N LEU A 469 -20.27 12.05 -4.71
CA LEU A 469 -19.20 12.98 -4.36
C LEU A 469 -18.93 13.96 -5.50
N MET A 470 -18.81 13.45 -6.74
CA MET A 470 -18.55 14.28 -7.92
C MET A 470 -19.70 15.25 -8.19
N VAL A 471 -20.94 14.73 -8.22
CA VAL A 471 -22.14 15.55 -8.48
C VAL A 471 -22.32 16.60 -7.39
N GLY A 472 -22.18 16.21 -6.12
CA GLY A 472 -22.30 17.17 -5.02
C GLY A 472 -21.18 18.22 -5.01
N ALA A 473 -19.94 17.84 -5.33
CA ALA A 473 -18.84 18.80 -5.47
C ALA A 473 -19.09 19.82 -6.60
N VAL A 474 -19.59 19.36 -7.76
CA VAL A 474 -19.96 20.24 -8.87
C VAL A 474 -21.10 21.17 -8.47
N ILE A 475 -22.17 20.66 -7.87
CA ILE A 475 -23.31 21.47 -7.43
C ILE A 475 -22.87 22.52 -6.40
N SER A 476 -22.01 22.14 -5.45
CA SER A 476 -21.48 23.05 -4.44
C SER A 476 -20.61 24.16 -5.03
N ALA A 477 -20.02 23.95 -6.21
CA ALA A 477 -19.19 24.94 -6.89
C ALA A 477 -19.99 25.90 -7.78
N ILE A 478 -21.25 25.57 -8.10
CA ILE A 478 -22.11 26.38 -8.99
C ILE A 478 -22.73 27.56 -8.23
N ASP A 479 -23.32 27.30 -7.06
CA ASP A 479 -24.02 28.33 -6.27
C ASP A 479 -23.98 27.96 -4.78
N ASP A 480 -23.65 28.95 -3.94
CA ASP A 480 -23.66 28.83 -2.48
C ASP A 480 -25.03 28.43 -1.92
N ARG A 481 -26.12 28.81 -2.60
CA ARG A 481 -27.49 28.42 -2.23
C ARG A 481 -27.74 26.92 -2.38
N LEU A 482 -26.98 26.24 -3.24
CA LEU A 482 -27.11 24.81 -3.49
C LEU A 482 -26.22 23.95 -2.58
N GLN A 483 -25.37 24.55 -1.75
CA GLN A 483 -24.51 23.84 -0.80
C GLN A 483 -25.27 22.88 0.13
N PRO A 484 -26.46 23.20 0.67
CA PRO A 484 -27.23 22.23 1.47
C PRO A 484 -27.61 20.98 0.67
N VAL A 485 -28.05 21.16 -0.58
CA VAL A 485 -28.42 20.05 -1.48
C VAL A 485 -27.18 19.22 -1.82
N ALA A 486 -26.06 19.87 -2.11
CA ALA A 486 -24.78 19.23 -2.33
C ALA A 486 -24.36 18.37 -1.12
N ALA A 487 -24.54 18.87 0.11
CA ALA A 487 -24.22 18.12 1.31
C ALA A 487 -25.08 16.84 1.46
N TRP A 488 -26.38 16.91 1.15
CA TRP A 488 -27.23 15.72 1.16
C TRP A 488 -26.82 14.70 0.10
N LEU A 489 -26.40 15.14 -1.09
CA LEU A 489 -25.92 14.27 -2.16
C LEU A 489 -24.57 13.64 -1.82
N ILE A 490 -23.61 14.40 -1.31
CA ILE A 490 -22.30 13.90 -0.87
C ILE A 490 -22.47 12.87 0.24
N GLY A 491 -23.43 13.07 1.15
CA GLY A 491 -23.74 12.16 2.25
C GLY A 491 -24.17 10.74 1.83
N ILE A 492 -24.64 10.55 0.58
CA ILE A 492 -24.96 9.22 0.03
C ILE A 492 -23.71 8.31 0.03
N SER A 493 -22.54 8.90 -0.18
CA SER A 493 -21.29 8.16 -0.31
C SER A 493 -20.77 7.67 1.05
N PRO A 494 -20.47 6.37 1.22
CA PRO A 494 -19.79 5.88 2.42
C PRO A 494 -18.41 6.53 2.62
N ALA A 495 -17.79 7.04 1.54
CA ALA A 495 -16.50 7.71 1.62
C ALA A 495 -16.59 9.16 2.13
N SER A 496 -17.79 9.77 2.20
CA SER A 496 -17.98 11.09 2.83
C SER A 496 -18.18 11.01 4.34
N LEU A 497 -18.68 9.87 4.85
CA LEU A 497 -18.94 9.69 6.29
C LEU A 497 -17.72 9.97 7.18
N PRO A 498 -16.47 9.61 6.80
CA PRO A 498 -15.28 10.01 7.53
C PRO A 498 -15.10 11.52 7.67
N PHE A 499 -15.56 12.33 6.71
CA PHE A 499 -15.49 13.80 6.82
C PHE A 499 -16.66 14.38 7.58
N TYR A 500 -17.85 13.79 7.44
CA TYR A 500 -19.07 14.27 8.08
C TYR A 500 -19.10 13.99 9.58
N ALA A 501 -18.51 12.89 10.04
CA ALA A 501 -18.44 12.58 11.45
C ALA A 501 -17.69 13.67 12.25
N PRO A 502 -16.42 14.04 11.95
CA PRO A 502 -15.74 15.09 12.69
C PRO A 502 -16.39 16.46 12.46
N ALA A 503 -16.90 16.75 11.25
CA ALA A 503 -17.59 18.01 10.96
C ALA A 503 -18.93 18.18 11.67
N SER A 504 -19.52 17.11 12.21
CA SER A 504 -20.78 17.16 12.97
C SER A 504 -20.60 16.95 14.46
N GLN A 505 -19.51 16.30 14.89
CA GLN A 505 -19.30 15.89 16.28
C GLN A 505 -18.25 16.73 17.02
N LEU A 506 -17.34 17.40 16.31
CA LEU A 506 -16.28 18.18 16.95
C LEU A 506 -16.74 19.62 17.18
N SER A 507 -16.44 20.16 18.36
CA SER A 507 -16.72 21.57 18.68
C SER A 507 -15.95 22.56 17.80
N LEU A 508 -14.86 22.12 17.17
CA LEU A 508 -14.04 22.91 16.24
C LEU A 508 -14.69 23.13 14.86
N SER A 509 -15.83 22.50 14.56
CA SER A 509 -16.44 22.62 13.23
C SER A 509 -17.15 23.96 13.04
N GLU A 510 -16.45 24.93 12.45
CA GLU A 510 -17.05 26.18 11.96
C GLU A 510 -17.58 25.98 10.54
N LEU A 511 -18.79 25.44 10.42
CA LEU A 511 -19.45 25.28 9.12
C LEU A 511 -20.10 26.61 8.69
N PRO A 512 -20.07 26.94 7.38
CA PRO A 512 -20.84 28.06 6.84
C PRO A 512 -22.32 27.97 7.24
N ALA A 513 -23.00 29.10 7.40
CA ALA A 513 -24.37 29.16 7.93
C ALA A 513 -25.37 28.23 7.20
N GLY A 514 -25.23 28.07 5.88
CA GLY A 514 -26.03 27.13 5.08
C GLY A 514 -25.73 25.65 5.35
N LEU A 515 -24.49 25.32 5.71
CA LEU A 515 -24.02 23.95 5.96
C LEU A 515 -24.15 23.53 7.42
N ALA A 516 -24.14 24.47 8.36
CA ALA A 516 -24.19 24.21 9.81
C ALA A 516 -25.40 23.35 10.22
N ARG A 517 -26.54 23.48 9.52
CA ARG A 517 -27.71 22.61 9.73
C ARG A 517 -27.74 21.42 8.77
N ALA A 518 -27.27 21.58 7.54
CA ALA A 518 -27.40 20.56 6.50
C ALA A 518 -26.46 19.37 6.75
N VAL A 519 -25.19 19.61 7.07
CA VAL A 519 -24.17 18.56 7.22
C VAL A 519 -24.49 17.62 8.39
N PRO A 520 -24.79 18.08 9.63
CA PRO A 520 -25.11 17.16 10.72
C PRO A 520 -26.38 16.33 10.45
N ARG A 521 -27.41 16.95 9.86
CA ARG A 521 -28.66 16.25 9.53
C ARG A 521 -28.46 15.20 8.45
N ALA A 522 -27.76 15.56 7.37
CA ALA A 522 -27.40 14.62 6.31
C ALA A 522 -26.54 13.47 6.87
N PHE A 523 -25.56 13.78 7.72
CA PHE A 523 -24.72 12.78 8.37
C PHE A 523 -25.52 11.75 9.17
N HIS A 524 -26.35 12.20 10.12
CA HIS A 524 -27.11 11.29 10.96
C HIS A 524 -28.12 10.47 10.16
N PHE A 525 -28.77 11.08 9.16
CA PHE A 525 -29.67 10.37 8.26
C PHE A 525 -28.94 9.27 7.48
N TRP A 526 -27.84 9.60 6.79
CA TRP A 526 -27.11 8.63 5.98
C TRP A 526 -26.37 7.59 6.81
N LEU A 527 -25.95 7.92 8.02
CA LEU A 527 -25.44 6.93 8.98
C LEU A 527 -26.54 5.94 9.40
N ALA A 528 -27.75 6.43 9.70
CA ALA A 528 -28.89 5.56 10.01
C ALA A 528 -29.25 4.65 8.83
N VAL A 529 -29.31 5.19 7.61
CA VAL A 529 -29.51 4.41 6.38
C VAL A 529 -28.41 3.36 6.20
N SER A 530 -27.15 3.72 6.46
CA SER A 530 -26.01 2.79 6.37
C SER A 530 -26.10 1.67 7.41
N LEU A 531 -26.54 1.96 8.64
CA LEU A 531 -26.76 0.97 9.68
C LEU A 531 -27.92 0.03 9.36
N LEU A 532 -29.04 0.56 8.85
CA LEU A 532 -30.17 -0.26 8.38
C LEU A 532 -29.74 -1.17 7.22
N THR A 533 -28.98 -0.63 6.27
CA THR A 533 -28.43 -1.38 5.13
C THR A 533 -27.46 -2.46 5.62
N MET A 534 -26.63 -2.18 6.63
CA MET A 534 -25.75 -3.15 7.27
C MET A 534 -26.55 -4.32 7.87
N VAL A 535 -27.61 -4.04 8.64
CA VAL A 535 -28.46 -5.06 9.25
C VAL A 535 -29.14 -5.90 8.17
N TRP A 536 -29.77 -5.25 7.19
CA TRP A 536 -30.44 -5.92 6.07
C TRP A 536 -29.50 -6.83 5.29
N LEU A 537 -28.33 -6.34 4.86
CA LEU A 537 -27.34 -7.14 4.13
C LEU A 537 -26.74 -8.25 4.98
N THR A 538 -26.59 -8.07 6.29
CA THR A 538 -26.13 -9.13 7.18
C THR A 538 -27.15 -10.27 7.28
N LEU A 539 -28.44 -9.95 7.34
CA LEU A 539 -29.51 -10.94 7.33
C LEU A 539 -29.58 -11.67 5.98
N GLU A 540 -29.48 -10.95 4.87
CA GLU A 540 -29.40 -11.53 3.53
C GLU A 540 -28.16 -12.41 3.35
N LEU A 541 -27.00 -12.01 3.90
CA LEU A 541 -25.79 -12.81 3.88
C LEU A 541 -25.99 -14.14 4.60
N ARG A 542 -26.65 -14.12 5.77
CA ARG A 542 -26.98 -15.33 6.53
C ARG A 542 -27.90 -16.26 5.72
N LYS A 543 -28.92 -15.72 5.04
CA LYS A 543 -29.82 -16.49 4.16
C LYS A 543 -29.07 -17.10 2.98
N ALA A 544 -28.31 -16.29 2.24
CA ALA A 544 -27.53 -16.72 1.08
C ALA A 544 -26.56 -17.84 1.44
N ARG A 545 -25.91 -17.76 2.60
CA ARG A 545 -25.03 -18.82 3.10
C ARG A 545 -25.79 -20.10 3.42
N LYS A 546 -26.95 -20.04 4.10
CA LYS A 546 -27.78 -21.24 4.34
C LYS A 546 -28.14 -21.95 3.04
N VAL A 547 -28.47 -21.20 1.98
CA VAL A 547 -28.75 -21.77 0.65
C VAL A 547 -27.51 -22.46 0.08
N ARG A 548 -26.34 -21.83 0.12
CA ARG A 548 -25.06 -22.42 -0.33
C ARG A 548 -24.71 -23.71 0.45
N ALA A 549 -25.13 -23.85 1.71
CA ALA A 549 -24.97 -25.07 2.54
C ALA A 549 -25.75 -26.22 1.97
N LYS A 550 -27.03 -25.97 1.75
CA LYS A 550 -27.95 -26.97 1.24
C LYS A 550 -27.47 -27.46 -0.13
N GLN A 551 -27.07 -26.54 -1.02
CA GLN A 551 -26.50 -26.88 -2.32
C GLN A 551 -25.18 -27.66 -2.23
N ALA A 552 -24.29 -27.30 -1.31
CA ALA A 552 -23.05 -28.03 -1.10
C ALA A 552 -23.28 -29.44 -0.54
N ARG A 553 -24.30 -29.61 0.31
CA ARG A 553 -24.67 -30.88 0.93
C ARG A 553 -25.34 -31.83 -0.07
N SER A 554 -26.33 -31.37 -0.82
CA SER A 554 -27.02 -32.18 -1.85
C SER A 554 -26.05 -32.68 -2.92
N ALA A 555 -25.11 -31.83 -3.34
CA ALA A 555 -24.06 -32.21 -4.28
C ALA A 555 -23.03 -33.19 -3.70
N SER A 556 -22.90 -33.29 -2.36
CA SER A 556 -21.99 -34.23 -1.71
C SER A 556 -22.61 -35.60 -1.44
N SER A 557 -23.94 -35.68 -1.34
CA SER A 557 -24.70 -36.91 -1.10
C SER A 557 -25.08 -37.67 -2.37
N GLY A 558 -24.67 -37.21 -3.57
CA GLY A 558 -25.02 -37.86 -4.85
C GLY A 558 -26.49 -37.70 -5.28
N SER A 559 -27.31 -37.03 -4.48
CA SER A 559 -28.70 -36.71 -4.82
C SER A 559 -28.73 -35.54 -5.81
N VAL A 560 -29.10 -35.81 -7.06
CA VAL A 560 -29.36 -34.79 -8.09
C VAL A 560 -30.40 -33.80 -7.53
N PRO A 561 -30.13 -32.48 -7.49
CA PRO A 561 -31.14 -31.53 -7.09
C PRO A 561 -32.21 -31.45 -8.17
N ALA A 562 -33.48 -31.70 -7.80
CA ALA A 562 -34.62 -31.43 -8.66
C ALA A 562 -34.56 -29.98 -9.15
N ALA A 563 -34.69 -29.79 -10.47
CA ALA A 563 -34.73 -28.47 -11.09
C ALA A 563 -35.84 -27.63 -10.46
N PRO A 564 -35.62 -26.32 -10.21
CA PRO A 564 -36.68 -25.46 -9.72
C PRO A 564 -37.74 -25.34 -10.82
N GLN A 565 -38.96 -25.81 -10.51
CA GLN A 565 -40.14 -25.49 -11.30
C GLN A 565 -40.43 -24.00 -11.11
N SER A 566 -40.36 -23.25 -12.21
CA SER A 566 -40.78 -21.86 -12.32
C SER A 566 -42.30 -21.77 -12.25
N PRO A 567 -42.87 -20.85 -11.45
CA PRO A 567 -44.01 -20.07 -11.88
C PRO A 567 -43.56 -18.87 -12.73
#